data_AF-A0A0F2QA20-F1
#
_entry.id   AF-A0A0F2QA20-F1
#
_cell.length_a   1.000
_cell.length_b   1.000
_cell.length_c   1.000
_cell.angle_alpha   90.00
_cell.angle_beta   90.00
_cell.angle_gamma   90.00
#
_symmetry.space_group_name_H-M   'P 1'
#
loop_
_entity.id
_entity.type
_entity.pdbx_description
1 polymer ?
#
loop_
_entity_poly.entity_id
_entity_poly.type
_entity_poly.pdbx_seq_one_letter_code
_entity_poly.pdbx_strand_id
1 'polypeptide(L)' 'MIFGFLPNLGLAEISLILVLALIIFGPGKLPEVGKAIGKSIKEFKSAVTKVDEQISDEGKGFKE' A
#
# COMPACT_ATOMS: atom_id res chain seq x y z
N MET A 1 30.88 -13.78 -20.23
CA MET A 1 29.51 -13.61 -20.77
C MET A 1 28.59 -13.33 -19.61
N ILE A 2 28.86 -12.18 -19.00
CA ILE A 2 28.15 -11.58 -17.87
C ILE A 2 27.16 -10.62 -18.56
N PHE A 3 25.96 -10.42 -18.03
CA PHE A 3 24.98 -9.41 -18.52
C PHE A 3 24.07 -9.81 -19.70
N GLY A 4 23.06 -10.64 -19.42
CA GLY A 4 21.74 -10.58 -20.10
C GLY A 4 20.95 -9.38 -19.59
N PHE A 5 21.48 -8.19 -19.82
CA PHE A 5 21.16 -6.91 -19.19
C PHE A 5 19.90 -6.26 -19.80
N LEU A 6 18.79 -6.37 -19.04
CA LEU A 6 17.58 -5.53 -19.04
C LEU A 6 16.63 -5.59 -20.27
N PRO A 7 15.27 -5.49 -20.09
CA PRO A 7 14.57 -4.56 -19.19
C PRO A 7 13.31 -5.15 -18.52
N ASN A 8 13.43 -6.31 -17.87
CA ASN A 8 12.34 -6.80 -17.02
C ASN A 8 12.86 -6.85 -15.60
N LEU A 9 12.61 -5.81 -14.81
CA LEU A 9 12.73 -5.86 -13.36
C LEU A 9 11.83 -7.00 -12.87
N GLY A 10 12.39 -8.21 -12.87
CA GLY A 10 11.64 -9.41 -12.56
C GLY A 10 11.38 -9.49 -11.06
N LEU A 11 10.45 -10.35 -10.68
CA LEU A 11 10.26 -10.71 -9.26
C LEU A 11 11.57 -11.17 -8.61
N ALA A 12 12.51 -11.71 -9.38
CA ALA A 12 13.84 -12.10 -8.92
C ALA A 12 14.70 -10.92 -8.43
N GLU A 13 14.76 -9.80 -9.18
CA GLU A 13 15.53 -8.62 -8.78
C GLU A 13 14.91 -7.92 -7.57
N ILE A 14 13.58 -7.78 -7.56
CA ILE A 14 12.85 -7.24 -6.40
C ILE A 14 13.10 -8.12 -5.17
N SER A 15 13.06 -9.44 -5.31
CA SER A 15 13.33 -10.38 -4.22
C SER A 15 14.76 -10.26 -3.69
N LEU A 16 15.77 -10.11 -4.57
CA LEU A 16 17.17 -9.92 -4.15
C LEU A 16 17.35 -8.65 -3.30
N ILE A 17 16.77 -7.53 -3.72
CA ILE A 17 16.79 -6.28 -2.97
C ILE A 17 16.03 -6.44 -1.64
N LEU A 18 14.88 -7.13 -1.66
CA LEU A 18 14.08 -7.40 -0.48
C LEU A 18 14.87 -8.24 0.52
N VAL A 19 15.62 -9.25 0.10
CA VAL A 19 16.49 -10.06 0.97
C VAL A 19 17.58 -9.20 1.61
N LEU A 20 18.25 -8.32 0.86
CA LEU A 20 19.23 -7.39 1.42
C LEU A 20 18.60 -6.43 2.44
N ALA A 21 17.43 -5.87 2.11
CA ALA A 21 16.67 -5.04 3.05
C ALA A 21 16.27 -5.83 4.30
N LEU A 22 15.91 -7.10 4.16
CA LEU A 22 15.58 -7.97 5.28
C LEU A 22 16.79 -8.33 6.15
N ILE A 23 17.99 -8.37 5.61
CA ILE A 23 19.21 -8.54 6.43
C ILE A 23 19.44 -7.30 7.30
N ILE A 24 19.20 -6.11 6.76
CA ILE A 24 19.40 -4.84 7.48
C ILE A 24 18.27 -4.59 8.49
N PHE A 25 17.02 -4.76 8.06
CA PHE A 25 15.82 -4.44 8.86
C PHE A 25 15.26 -5.63 9.63
N GLY A 26 15.54 -6.86 9.20
CA GLY A 26 14.98 -8.09 9.77
C GLY A 26 13.62 -8.49 9.14
N PRO A 27 13.35 -9.81 8.94
CA PRO A 27 12.09 -10.30 8.38
C PRO A 27 10.85 -9.98 9.21
N GLY A 28 11.01 -9.73 10.50
CA GLY A 28 9.91 -9.33 11.39
C GLY A 28 9.44 -7.89 11.20
N LYS A 29 10.24 -7.00 10.60
CA LYS A 29 9.89 -5.59 10.44
C LYS A 29 8.96 -5.31 9.27
N LEU A 30 9.07 -6.08 8.18
CA LEU A 30 8.12 -5.97 7.06
C LEU A 30 6.65 -6.20 7.45
N PRO A 31 6.27 -7.28 8.18
CA PRO A 31 4.88 -7.49 8.59
C PRO A 31 4.42 -6.47 9.64
N GLU A 32 5.32 -5.97 10.50
CA GLU A 32 5.00 -4.91 11.47
C GLU A 32 4.64 -3.60 10.76
N VAL A 33 5.47 -3.17 9.80
CA VAL A 33 5.21 -1.99 8.96
C VAL A 33 3.96 -2.18 8.10
N GLY A 34 3.78 -3.36 7.50
CA GLY A 34 2.58 -3.69 6.72
C GLY A 34 1.30 -3.65 7.53
N LYS A 35 1.31 -4.11 8.79
CA LYS A 35 0.16 -4.01 9.71
C LYS A 35 -0.15 -2.55 10.05
N ALA A 36 0.86 -1.73 10.32
CA ALA A 36 0.69 -0.31 10.62
C ALA A 36 0.09 0.44 9.42
N ILE A 37 0.68 0.28 8.24
CA ILE A 37 0.19 0.88 6.99
C ILE A 37 -1.21 0.38 6.66
N GLY A 38 -1.47 -0.92 6.80
CA GLY A 38 -2.78 -1.51 6.52
C GLY A 38 -3.87 -0.96 7.42
N LYS A 39 -3.56 -0.72 8.71
CA LYS A 39 -4.49 -0.06 9.63
C LYS A 39 -4.77 1.38 9.21
N SER A 40 -3.74 2.15 8.86
CA SER A 40 -3.88 3.53 8.37
C SER A 40 -4.72 3.60 7.08
N ILE A 41 -4.47 2.72 6.11
CA ILE A 41 -5.24 2.65 4.86
C ILE A 41 -6.70 2.30 5.15
N LYS A 42 -6.96 1.36 6.08
CA LYS A 42 -8.33 0.97 6.46
C LYS A 42 -9.10 2.14 7.08
N GLU A 43 -8.47 2.87 8.00
CA GLU A 43 -9.07 4.04 8.64
C GLU A 43 -9.29 5.18 7.63
N PHE A 44 -8.30 5.44 6.77
CA PHE A 44 -8.41 6.42 5.68
C PHE A 44 -9.57 6.10 4.73
N LYS A 45 -9.66 4.84 4.26
CA LYS A 45 -10.77 4.39 3.40
C LYS A 45 -12.12 4.57 4.09
N SER A 46 -12.22 4.24 5.37
CA SER A 46 -13.47 4.35 6.12
C SER A 46 -13.89 5.81 6.32
N ALA A 47 -12.95 6.72 6.55
CA ALA A 47 -13.22 8.16 6.62
C ALA A 47 -13.69 8.71 5.27
N VAL A 48 -13.01 8.36 4.17
CA VAL A 48 -13.40 8.77 2.82
C VAL A 48 -14.81 8.27 2.47
N THR A 49 -15.14 7.01 2.76
CA THR A 49 -16.50 6.48 2.51
C THR A 49 -17.57 7.22 3.31
N LYS A 50 -17.31 7.56 4.58
CA LYS A 50 -18.27 8.33 5.39
C LYS A 50 -18.48 9.76 4.85
N VAL A 51 -17.43 10.39 4.35
CA VAL A 51 -17.52 11.72 3.74
C VAL A 51 -18.33 11.67 2.44
N ASP A 52 -18.09 10.67 1.59
CA ASP A 52 -18.83 10.46 0.34
C ASP A 52 -20.34 10.23 0.58
N GLU A 53 -20.67 9.47 1.61
CA GLU A 53 -22.06 9.21 2.04
C GLU A 53 -22.73 10.49 2.58
N GLN A 54 -22.03 11.30 3.39
CA GLN A 54 -22.54 12.59 3.87
C GLN A 54 -22.81 13.58 2.73
N ILE A 55 -21.91 13.67 1.75
CA ILE A 55 -22.08 14.54 0.59
C ILE A 55 -23.27 14.08 -0.28
N SER A 56 -23.48 12.77 -0.38
CA SER A 56 -24.58 12.17 -1.16
C SER A 56 -25.96 12.32 -0.49
N ASP A 57 -26.02 12.38 0.84
CA ASP A 57 -27.25 12.62 1.59
C ASP A 57 -27.62 14.12 1.62
N GLU A 58 -26.64 15.02 1.75
CA GLU A 58 -26.87 16.47 1.81
C GLU A 58 -27.33 17.05 0.45
N GLY A 59 -26.90 16.46 -0.67
CA GLY A 59 -27.36 16.82 -2.02
C GLY A 59 -28.84 16.46 -2.32
N LYS A 60 -29.48 15.65 -1.48
CA LYS A 60 -30.90 15.28 -1.64
C LYS A 60 -31.86 16.22 -0.90
N GLY A 61 -31.39 16.97 0.08
CA GLY A 61 -32.22 17.91 0.86
C GLY A 61 -32.50 19.26 0.18
N PHE A 62 -31.82 19.59 -0.91
CA PHE A 62 -32.01 20.86 -1.65
C PHE A 62 -33.00 20.73 -2.84
N LYS A 63 -33.62 19.56 -3.03
CA LYS A 63 -34.54 19.26 -4.14
C LYS A 63 -36.01 19.10 -3.72
N GLU A 64 -36.36 19.39 -2.48
CA GLU A 64 -37.75 19.53 -2.02
C GLU A 64 -38.22 20.99 -2.03
#